data_AF-A0A0E0A1G7-F1
#
_entry.id   AF-A0A0E0A1G7-F1
#
_cell.length_a   1.000
_cell.length_b   1.000
_cell.length_c   1.000
_cell.angle_alpha   90.00
_cell.angle_beta   90.00
_cell.angle_gamma   90.00
#
_symmetry.space_group_name_H-M   'P 1'
#
loop_
_entity.id
_entity.type
_entity.pdbx_description
1 polymer ?
#
loop_
_entity_poly.entity_id
_entity_poly.type
_entity_poly.pdbx_seq_one_letter_code
_entity_poly.pdbx_strand_id
1 'polypeptide(L)'
;MEEGVLLKWKADFGSTLGSCVILGASSAGKDGGAGAAPAVDCGESDETGSIPESFYTNGGLKLRVVWTISSLIAASARHYLLQPIIADHTTLESLDLTDADGQGVLTMDKWQLQELRVKPVSASGGSHRTLMPALSMRLWYAPHIELPGGLVLNGATLVAIKPTEEATRDTVGSGIAGSAGGCWVSDAFEEPYRTAVGMLLKRRTYSLEMNSF
;
A
#
# COMPACT_ATOMS: atom_id res chain seq x y z
N MET A 1 -10.74 -6.84 22.13
CA MET A 1 -10.04 -6.83 20.83
C MET A 1 -8.67 -6.31 21.11
N GLU A 2 -7.63 -7.08 20.81
CA GLU A 2 -6.26 -6.62 21.03
C GLU A 2 -6.02 -5.38 20.17
N GLU A 3 -5.67 -4.30 20.85
CA GLU A 3 -5.21 -3.06 20.24
C GLU A 3 -3.87 -3.38 19.55
N GLY A 4 -3.94 -3.69 18.27
CA GLY A 4 -2.83 -4.25 17.50
C GLY A 4 -2.40 -3.35 16.36
N VAL A 5 -1.15 -3.51 15.92
CA VAL A 5 -0.67 -2.92 14.68
C VAL A 5 -1.50 -3.47 13.51
N LEU A 6 -2.03 -2.58 12.68
CA LEU A 6 -2.67 -2.95 11.42
C LEU A 6 -1.66 -2.83 10.29
N LEU A 7 -1.55 -3.86 9.47
CA LEU A 7 -0.86 -3.82 8.19
C LEU A 7 -1.68 -4.59 7.16
N LYS A 8 -2.04 -3.92 6.07
CA LYS A 8 -2.65 -4.53 4.90
C LYS A 8 -1.96 -4.03 3.65
N TRP A 9 -1.78 -4.90 2.67
CA TRP A 9 -1.27 -4.50 1.37
C TRP A 9 -1.89 -5.32 0.26
N LYS A 10 -2.03 -4.69 -0.91
CA LYS A 10 -2.46 -5.31 -2.16
C LYS A 10 -1.47 -4.94 -3.24
N ALA A 11 -1.01 -5.92 -4.01
CA ALA A 11 -0.06 -5.70 -5.09
C ALA A 11 -0.51 -6.39 -6.38
N ASP A 12 -0.40 -5.66 -7.49
CA ASP A 12 -0.68 -6.15 -8.82
C ASP A 12 0.64 -6.46 -9.52
N PHE A 13 0.74 -7.63 -10.15
CA PHE A 13 1.95 -8.06 -10.85
C PHE A 13 1.65 -8.52 -12.26
N GLY A 14 2.50 -8.11 -13.20
CA GLY A 14 2.65 -8.71 -14.54
C GLY A 14 3.98 -9.46 -14.60
N SER A 15 4.86 -9.11 -15.53
CA SER A 15 6.26 -9.61 -15.48
C SER A 15 7.07 -8.97 -14.33
N THR A 16 6.68 -7.77 -13.91
CA THR A 16 7.21 -7.01 -12.77
C THR A 16 6.07 -6.44 -11.94
N LEU A 17 6.39 -5.78 -10.82
CA LEU A 17 5.38 -5.05 -10.04
C LEU A 17 4.70 -3.98 -10.91
N GLY A 18 3.37 -4.00 -10.98
CA GLY A 18 2.57 -2.96 -11.65
C GLY A 18 2.04 -1.92 -10.66
N SER A 19 1.54 -2.37 -9.51
CA SER A 19 1.09 -1.45 -8.45
C SER A 19 1.19 -2.12 -7.07
N CYS A 20 1.35 -1.33 -6.02
CA CYS A 20 1.21 -1.80 -4.65
C CYS A 20 0.59 -0.72 -3.76
N VAL A 21 -0.46 -1.07 -3.03
CA VAL A 21 -1.11 -0.21 -2.05
C VAL A 21 -0.90 -0.81 -0.66
N ILE A 22 -0.44 -0.01 0.28
CA ILE A 22 -0.18 -0.41 1.66
C ILE A 22 -0.97 0.50 2.59
N LEU A 23 -1.79 -0.08 3.45
CA LEU A 23 -2.50 0.59 4.53
C LEU A 23 -1.96 0.06 5.86
N GLY A 24 -1.43 0.95 6.69
CA GLY A 24 -0.93 0.62 8.02
C GLY A 24 -1.46 1.55 9.10
N ALA A 25 -1.63 1.04 10.32
CA ALA A 25 -1.92 1.84 11.51
C ALA A 25 -1.10 1.33 12.70
N SER A 26 -0.61 2.25 13.52
CA SER A 26 0.20 1.93 14.70
C SER A 26 -0.63 1.25 15.79
N SER A 27 -1.91 1.59 15.88
CA SER A 27 -2.90 0.76 16.58
C SER A 27 -4.25 0.81 15.86
N ALA A 28 -4.98 -0.30 15.95
CA ALA A 28 -6.35 -0.44 15.49
C ALA A 28 -7.21 -1.10 16.57
N GLY A 29 -8.30 -0.45 16.97
CA GLY A 29 -9.17 -0.94 18.03
C GLY A 29 -10.55 -0.29 18.00
N LYS A 30 -11.54 -0.94 18.59
CA LYS A 30 -12.85 -0.30 18.81
C LYS A 30 -12.73 0.62 20.02
N ASP A 31 -13.27 1.84 19.91
CA ASP A 31 -13.40 2.72 21.07
C ASP A 31 -14.44 2.12 22.03
N GLY A 32 -13.96 1.34 23.00
CA GLY A 32 -14.76 0.84 24.10
C GLY A 32 -14.79 1.92 25.16
N GLY A 33 -15.78 2.79 25.14
CA GLY A 33 -15.85 3.96 26.01
C GLY A 33 -15.48 3.66 27.48
N ALA A 34 -14.27 4.06 27.87
CA ALA A 34 -13.82 4.30 29.24
C ALA A 34 -12.37 4.81 29.25
N GLY A 35 -12.18 6.09 29.57
CA GLY A 35 -10.90 6.59 30.09
C GLY A 35 -10.31 7.80 29.36
N ALA A 36 -10.72 8.98 29.81
CA ALA A 36 -10.08 10.29 29.64
C ALA A 36 -8.73 10.33 28.88
N ALA A 37 -8.76 10.95 27.70
CA ALA A 37 -7.59 11.63 27.16
C ALA A 37 -7.07 12.66 28.18
N PRO A 38 -5.76 12.85 28.39
CA PRO A 38 -5.31 14.21 28.56
C PRO A 38 -5.54 14.89 27.21
N ALA A 39 -6.38 15.91 27.20
CA ALA A 39 -6.48 16.83 26.09
C ALA A 39 -5.06 17.38 25.81
N VAL A 40 -4.36 16.79 24.85
CA VAL A 40 -3.26 17.46 24.18
C VAL A 40 -3.89 18.43 23.20
N ASP A 41 -4.16 19.60 23.75
CA ASP A 41 -4.26 20.90 23.09
C ASP A 41 -4.39 20.81 21.56
N CYS A 42 -5.62 20.94 21.07
CA CYS A 42 -5.86 21.29 19.67
C CYS A 42 -5.47 22.75 19.46
N GLY A 43 -4.16 23.01 19.52
CA GLY A 43 -3.58 24.24 19.04
C GLY A 43 -3.64 24.25 17.52
N GLU A 44 -4.55 25.04 16.98
CA GLU A 44 -4.41 25.61 15.63
C GLU A 44 -3.07 26.36 15.57
N SER A 45 -2.09 25.78 14.90
CA SER A 45 -0.86 26.35 14.30
C SER A 45 -0.03 25.15 13.91
N ASP A 46 0.16 24.81 12.64
CA ASP A 46 1.09 25.59 11.86
C ASP A 46 0.89 25.32 10.37
N GLU A 47 0.83 26.41 9.61
CA GLU A 47 0.87 26.46 8.14
C GLU A 47 2.28 26.11 7.61
N THR A 48 2.97 25.19 8.29
CA THR A 48 4.27 24.69 7.89
C THR A 48 4.05 23.53 6.92
N GLY A 49 4.72 23.57 5.77
CA GLY A 49 4.64 22.57 4.71
C GLY A 49 5.05 21.13 5.09
N SER A 50 5.27 20.81 6.36
CA SER A 50 5.87 19.56 6.85
C SER A 50 4.84 18.46 7.15
N ILE A 51 5.35 17.24 7.40
CA ILE A 51 4.55 16.09 7.88
C ILE A 51 4.30 16.28 9.39
N PRO A 52 3.10 15.96 9.92
CA PRO A 52 2.83 16.10 11.37
C PRO A 52 3.87 15.38 12.23
N GLU A 53 4.24 15.96 13.36
CA GLU A 53 5.32 15.45 14.23
C GLU A 53 5.07 14.01 14.72
N SER A 54 3.80 13.64 14.91
CA SER A 54 3.37 12.28 15.27
C SER A 54 3.84 11.21 14.28
N PHE A 55 4.17 11.58 13.04
CA PHE A 55 4.77 10.70 12.06
C PHE A 55 6.20 10.28 12.44
N TYR A 56 6.97 11.16 13.05
CA TYR A 56 8.38 10.92 13.38
C TYR A 56 8.56 10.38 14.80
N THR A 57 7.68 10.76 15.72
CA THR A 57 7.74 10.33 17.14
C THR A 57 7.56 8.82 17.30
N ASN A 58 8.05 8.28 18.42
CA ASN A 58 7.85 6.89 18.85
C ASN A 58 8.25 5.83 17.80
N GLY A 59 9.24 6.14 16.96
CA GLY A 59 9.69 5.23 15.91
C GLY A 59 8.70 5.06 14.76
N GLY A 60 7.71 5.94 14.63
CA GLY A 60 6.65 5.85 13.62
C GLY A 60 7.19 5.79 12.19
N LEU A 61 8.15 6.66 11.84
CA LEU A 61 8.78 6.62 10.52
C LEU A 61 9.52 5.28 10.28
N LYS A 62 10.29 4.80 11.27
CA LYS A 62 11.00 3.51 11.17
C LYS A 62 10.03 2.37 10.92
N LEU A 63 8.90 2.36 11.64
CA LEU A 63 7.87 1.34 11.50
C LEU A 63 7.24 1.36 10.10
N ARG A 64 6.93 2.54 9.55
CA ARG A 64 6.40 2.70 8.19
C ARG A 64 7.39 2.26 7.12
N VAL A 65 8.68 2.58 7.28
CA VAL A 65 9.74 2.10 6.39
C VAL A 65 9.80 0.57 6.41
N VAL A 66 9.76 -0.04 7.60
CA VAL A 66 9.75 -1.50 7.76
C VAL A 66 8.51 -2.11 7.11
N TRP A 67 7.32 -1.54 7.30
CA TRP A 67 6.09 -2.01 6.65
C TRP A 67 6.19 -1.97 5.14
N THR A 68 6.66 -0.85 4.57
CA THR A 68 6.80 -0.70 3.12
C THR A 68 7.77 -1.72 2.55
N ILE A 69 8.98 -1.82 3.10
CA ILE A 69 10.00 -2.75 2.62
C ILE A 69 9.54 -4.21 2.79
N SER A 70 8.98 -4.56 3.95
CA SER A 70 8.53 -5.93 4.22
C SER A 70 7.38 -6.34 3.30
N SER A 71 6.44 -5.44 3.03
CA SER A 71 5.32 -5.71 2.11
C SER A 71 5.82 -5.93 0.68
N LEU A 72 6.74 -5.10 0.19
CA LEU A 72 7.33 -5.27 -1.14
C LEU A 72 8.13 -6.57 -1.26
N ILE A 73 8.89 -6.94 -0.24
CA ILE A 73 9.62 -8.22 -0.20
C ILE A 73 8.65 -9.40 -0.20
N ALA A 74 7.59 -9.33 0.61
CA ALA A 74 6.61 -10.39 0.71
C ALA A 74 5.81 -10.56 -0.60
N ALA A 75 5.52 -9.45 -1.28
CA ALA A 75 4.87 -9.43 -2.58
C ALA A 75 5.79 -10.02 -3.68
N SER A 76 7.06 -9.60 -3.74
CA SER A 76 8.02 -10.10 -4.73
C SER A 76 8.40 -11.57 -4.54
N ALA A 77 8.41 -12.06 -3.30
CA ALA A 77 8.58 -13.48 -3.00
C ALA A 77 7.39 -14.32 -3.48
N ARG A 78 6.15 -13.87 -3.21
CA ARG A 78 4.93 -14.53 -3.72
C ARG A 78 4.93 -14.59 -5.24
N HIS A 79 5.29 -13.49 -5.89
CA HIS A 79 5.40 -13.41 -7.34
C HIS A 79 6.38 -14.44 -7.91
N TYR A 80 7.58 -14.53 -7.33
CA TYR A 80 8.60 -15.51 -7.72
C TYR A 80 8.11 -16.96 -7.56
N LEU A 81 7.46 -17.28 -6.43
CA LEU A 81 6.97 -18.63 -6.14
C LEU A 81 5.82 -19.08 -7.05
N LEU A 82 5.01 -18.14 -7.55
CA LEU A 82 3.88 -18.43 -8.43
C LEU A 82 4.29 -18.70 -9.88
N GLN A 83 5.51 -18.33 -10.28
CA GLN A 83 5.97 -18.44 -11.66
C GLN A 83 5.83 -19.87 -12.24
N PRO A 84 6.29 -20.95 -11.57
CA PRO A 84 6.13 -22.30 -12.12
C PRO A 84 4.66 -22.72 -12.22
N ILE A 85 3.84 -22.34 -11.24
CA ILE A 85 2.41 -22.68 -11.21
C ILE A 85 1.69 -22.03 -12.39
N ILE A 86 1.99 -20.76 -12.68
CA ILE A 86 1.39 -20.00 -13.79
C ILE A 86 1.86 -20.53 -15.15
N ALA A 87 3.11 -20.98 -15.24
CA ALA A 87 3.65 -21.61 -16.45
C ALA A 87 2.97 -22.94 -16.77
N ASP A 88 2.68 -23.76 -15.74
CA ASP A 88 2.03 -25.06 -15.90
C ASP A 88 0.53 -24.95 -16.22
N HIS A 89 -0.14 -23.86 -15.79
CA HIS A 89 -1.59 -23.67 -15.94
C HIS A 89 -1.91 -22.59 -16.97
N THR A 90 -1.90 -22.94 -18.27
CA THR A 90 -2.14 -22.00 -19.38
C THR A 90 -3.57 -21.48 -19.49
N THR A 91 -4.55 -22.18 -18.92
CA THR A 91 -5.97 -21.80 -18.90
C THR A 91 -6.32 -20.80 -17.80
N LEU A 92 -5.41 -20.52 -16.88
CA LEU A 92 -5.64 -19.57 -15.78
C LEU A 92 -5.86 -18.15 -16.34
N GLU A 93 -6.99 -17.53 -15.97
CA GLU A 93 -7.40 -16.19 -16.41
C GLU A 93 -7.30 -15.12 -15.33
N SER A 94 -7.26 -15.50 -14.05
CA SER A 94 -7.06 -14.58 -12.93
C SER A 94 -6.44 -15.34 -11.76
N LEU A 95 -5.73 -14.62 -10.90
CA LEU A 95 -5.06 -15.19 -9.73
C LEU A 95 -5.06 -14.20 -8.59
N ASP A 96 -5.67 -14.58 -7.47
CA ASP A 96 -5.57 -13.87 -6.19
C ASP A 96 -4.90 -14.77 -5.15
N LEU A 97 -3.73 -14.36 -4.66
CA LEU A 97 -3.00 -15.04 -3.59
C LEU A 97 -3.03 -14.21 -2.32
N THR A 98 -3.72 -14.71 -1.30
CA THR A 98 -3.86 -14.06 0.01
C THR A 98 -3.19 -14.89 1.10
N ASP A 99 -2.59 -14.27 2.12
CA ASP A 99 -2.10 -14.99 3.30
C ASP A 99 -3.22 -15.40 4.27
N ALA A 100 -2.89 -16.27 5.23
CA ALA A 100 -3.86 -16.80 6.19
C ALA A 100 -4.54 -15.72 7.03
N ASP A 101 -3.85 -14.60 7.26
CA ASP A 101 -4.33 -13.48 8.07
C ASP A 101 -5.06 -12.41 7.25
N GLY A 102 -5.12 -12.56 5.93
CA GLY A 102 -5.68 -11.56 5.02
C GLY A 102 -4.95 -10.20 5.08
N GLN A 103 -3.68 -10.19 5.43
CA GLN A 103 -2.83 -9.00 5.46
C GLN A 103 -2.40 -8.61 4.05
N GLY A 104 -1.90 -9.57 3.28
CA GLY A 104 -1.30 -9.35 1.98
C GLY A 104 -2.00 -10.08 0.85
N VAL A 105 -2.34 -9.34 -0.21
CA VAL A 105 -2.94 -9.89 -1.43
C VAL A 105 -2.06 -9.59 -2.64
N LEU A 106 -1.66 -10.62 -3.39
CA LEU A 106 -1.12 -10.47 -4.73
C LEU A 106 -2.22 -10.83 -5.73
N THR A 107 -2.49 -9.95 -6.70
CA THR A 107 -3.46 -10.19 -7.77
C THR A 107 -2.80 -10.15 -9.14
N MET A 108 -3.32 -10.94 -10.07
CA MET A 108 -2.99 -10.90 -11.49
C MET A 108 -4.25 -11.08 -12.33
N ASP A 109 -4.42 -10.22 -13.33
CA ASP A 109 -5.43 -10.37 -14.35
C ASP A 109 -4.96 -11.25 -15.52
N LYS A 110 -5.85 -11.49 -16.48
CA LYS A 110 -5.58 -12.32 -17.65
C LYS A 110 -4.40 -11.81 -18.48
N TRP A 111 -4.27 -10.50 -18.64
CA TRP A 111 -3.21 -9.90 -19.44
C TRP A 111 -1.86 -10.04 -18.74
N GLN A 112 -1.82 -9.75 -17.44
CA GLN A 112 -0.66 -9.89 -16.57
C GLN A 112 -0.14 -11.33 -16.52
N LEU A 113 -1.03 -12.32 -16.44
CA LEU A 113 -0.67 -13.73 -16.51
C LEU A 113 -0.04 -14.10 -17.86
N GLN A 114 -0.55 -13.58 -18.98
CA GLN A 114 0.04 -13.82 -20.29
C GLN A 114 1.40 -13.13 -20.43
N GLU A 115 1.53 -11.90 -19.94
CA GLU A 115 2.78 -11.16 -19.91
C GLU A 115 3.87 -11.96 -19.18
N LEU A 116 3.57 -12.49 -17.99
CA LEU A 116 4.50 -13.27 -17.20
C LEU A 116 4.92 -14.59 -17.88
N ARG A 117 4.03 -15.22 -18.66
CA ARG A 117 4.35 -16.43 -19.43
C ARG A 117 5.33 -16.15 -20.57
N VAL A 118 5.20 -15.01 -21.24
CA VAL A 118 6.10 -14.60 -22.33
C VAL A 118 7.42 -14.06 -21.79
N LYS A 119 7.35 -13.29 -20.70
CA LYS A 119 8.48 -12.65 -20.04
C LYS A 119 8.56 -13.12 -18.58
N PRO A 120 9.25 -14.24 -18.32
CA PRO A 120 9.37 -14.79 -16.97
C PRO A 120 10.09 -13.84 -16.01
N VAL A 121 9.93 -14.11 -14.71
CA VAL A 121 10.50 -13.33 -13.62
C VAL A 121 12.02 -13.21 -13.76
N SER A 122 12.51 -11.97 -13.77
CA SER A 122 13.92 -11.70 -13.49
C SER A 122 14.17 -11.84 -11.98
N ALA A 123 14.92 -12.85 -11.58
CA ALA A 123 15.30 -13.03 -10.18
C ALA A 123 16.30 -11.94 -9.73
N SER A 124 16.07 -11.32 -8.58
CA SER A 124 17.06 -10.46 -7.94
C SER A 124 18.19 -11.35 -7.40
N GLY A 125 19.42 -11.12 -7.84
CA GLY A 125 20.57 -12.04 -7.79
C GLY A 125 20.59 -13.03 -6.62
N GLY A 126 20.67 -14.33 -6.92
CA GLY A 126 20.72 -15.44 -5.94
C GLY A 126 19.54 -15.56 -4.96
N SER A 127 18.64 -14.59 -4.92
CA SER A 127 17.51 -14.53 -4.00
C SER A 127 16.25 -15.07 -4.66
N HIS A 128 15.40 -15.76 -3.89
CA HIS A 128 14.11 -16.29 -4.35
C HIS A 128 13.04 -15.19 -4.42
N ARG A 129 13.34 -14.08 -5.10
CA ARG A 129 12.48 -12.89 -5.21
C ARG A 129 12.59 -12.26 -6.59
N THR A 130 11.50 -11.65 -7.03
CA THR A 130 11.47 -10.83 -8.25
C THR A 130 12.23 -9.53 -8.05
N LEU A 131 13.05 -9.15 -9.03
CA LEU A 131 13.67 -7.83 -9.11
C LEU A 131 12.60 -6.75 -9.18
N MET A 132 12.66 -5.76 -8.30
CA MET A 132 11.74 -4.64 -8.29
C MET A 132 12.28 -3.50 -9.16
N PRO A 133 11.46 -2.90 -10.05
CA PRO A 133 11.88 -1.74 -10.84
C PRO A 133 12.09 -0.52 -9.94
N ALA A 134 12.55 0.60 -10.51
CA ALA A 134 12.47 1.87 -9.80
C ALA A 134 10.99 2.23 -9.54
N LEU A 135 10.68 2.64 -8.32
CA LEU A 135 9.33 2.87 -7.84
C LEU A 135 9.13 4.34 -7.44
N SER A 136 7.99 4.89 -7.84
CA SER A 136 7.44 6.13 -7.32
C SER A 136 6.41 5.79 -6.23
N MET A 137 6.51 6.47 -5.09
CA MET A 137 5.64 6.26 -3.94
C MET A 137 4.92 7.55 -3.58
N ARG A 138 3.63 7.45 -3.30
CA ARG A 138 2.81 8.52 -2.73
C ARG A 138 2.34 8.08 -1.35
N LEU A 139 2.56 8.93 -0.35
CA LEU A 139 2.24 8.66 1.04
C LEU A 139 1.19 9.66 1.54
N TRP A 140 0.19 9.15 2.26
CA TRP A 140 -0.79 9.93 3.02
C TRP A 140 -0.73 9.49 4.47
N TYR A 141 -0.88 10.47 5.37
CA TYR A 141 -0.78 10.22 6.80
C TYR A 141 -1.88 10.97 7.56
N ALA A 142 -2.45 10.31 8.56
CA ALA A 142 -3.32 10.91 9.55
C ALA A 142 -2.95 10.40 10.96
N PRO A 143 -2.78 11.29 11.95
CA PRO A 143 -2.49 10.87 13.33
C PRO A 143 -3.59 9.99 13.92
N HIS A 144 -4.85 10.23 13.54
CA HIS A 144 -6.01 9.55 14.05
C HIS A 144 -7.14 9.55 13.01
N ILE A 145 -7.77 8.40 12.80
CA ILE A 145 -8.95 8.22 11.95
C ILE A 145 -9.97 7.38 12.69
N GLU A 146 -11.19 7.88 12.81
CA GLU A 146 -12.33 7.12 13.28
C GLU A 146 -13.18 6.68 12.08
N LEU A 147 -13.42 5.37 11.98
CA LEU A 147 -14.20 4.77 10.91
C LEU A 147 -15.64 4.54 11.37
N PRO A 148 -16.60 4.54 10.42
CA PRO A 148 -17.96 4.10 10.69
C PRO A 148 -17.96 2.71 11.35
N GLY A 149 -18.69 2.56 12.47
CA GLY A 149 -18.68 1.34 13.27
C GLY A 149 -17.73 1.34 14.48
N GLY A 150 -17.13 2.50 14.79
CA GLY A 150 -16.37 2.75 16.02
C GLY A 150 -14.95 2.19 16.00
N LEU A 151 -14.43 1.82 14.83
CA LEU A 151 -13.04 1.38 14.67
C LEU A 151 -12.14 2.61 14.55
N VAL A 152 -11.18 2.71 15.44
CA VAL A 152 -10.20 3.79 15.49
C VAL A 152 -8.86 3.27 14.95
N LEU A 153 -8.25 4.05 14.06
CA LEU A 153 -6.91 3.83 13.52
C LEU A 153 -5.98 4.97 13.95
N ASN A 154 -5.03 4.66 14.83
CA ASN A 154 -4.00 5.62 15.24
C ASN A 154 -2.76 5.50 14.35
N GLY A 155 -2.20 6.63 13.97
CA GLY A 155 -1.04 6.71 13.09
C GLY A 155 -1.28 6.11 11.70
N ALA A 156 -2.50 6.23 11.18
CA ALA A 156 -2.93 5.68 9.91
C ALA A 156 -2.10 6.23 8.74
N THR A 157 -1.60 5.32 7.91
CA THR A 157 -0.68 5.60 6.80
C THR A 157 -1.12 4.82 5.58
N LEU A 158 -1.27 5.51 4.46
CA LEU A 158 -1.51 4.91 3.16
C LEU A 158 -0.30 5.18 2.27
N VAL A 159 0.20 4.16 1.60
CA VAL A 159 1.28 4.27 0.62
C VAL A 159 0.80 3.65 -0.69
N ALA A 160 0.82 4.42 -1.76
CA ALA A 160 0.55 3.94 -3.11
C ALA A 160 1.86 3.94 -3.91
N ILE A 161 2.21 2.80 -4.47
CA ILE A 161 3.49 2.51 -5.10
C ILE A 161 3.23 2.08 -6.54
N LYS A 162 3.99 2.65 -7.48
CA LYS A 162 3.97 2.28 -8.91
C LYS A 162 5.38 2.36 -9.51
N PRO A 163 5.67 1.64 -10.60
CA PRO A 163 6.89 1.86 -11.37
C PRO A 163 7.05 3.32 -11.83
N THR A 164 8.25 3.87 -11.73
CA THR A 164 8.53 5.27 -12.08
C THR A 164 8.29 5.57 -13.57
N GLU A 165 8.49 4.59 -14.45
CA GLU A 165 8.23 4.72 -15.90
C GLU A 165 6.73 4.99 -16.20
N GLU A 166 5.83 4.39 -15.42
CA GLU A 166 4.39 4.57 -15.56
C GLU A 166 3.90 5.89 -14.95
N ALA A 167 4.50 6.34 -13.84
CA ALA A 167 4.16 7.63 -13.21
C ALA A 167 4.45 8.83 -14.13
N THR A 168 5.43 8.71 -15.02
CA THR A 168 5.77 9.77 -15.99
C THR A 168 4.71 9.92 -17.08
N ARG A 169 4.04 8.82 -17.48
CA ARG A 169 2.93 8.84 -18.45
C ARG A 169 1.69 9.53 -17.90
N ASP A 170 1.42 9.36 -16.60
CA ASP A 170 0.32 10.06 -15.91
C ASP A 170 0.52 11.59 -15.87
N THR A 171 1.76 12.08 -16.04
CA THR A 171 2.10 13.52 -15.93
C THR A 171 2.11 14.24 -17.28
N VAL A 172 2.39 13.54 -18.39
CA VAL A 172 2.51 14.16 -19.74
C VAL A 172 1.22 14.06 -20.57
N GLY A 173 0.28 13.19 -20.19
CA GLY A 173 -0.83 12.77 -21.05
C GLY A 173 -2.26 12.97 -20.51
N SER A 174 -2.57 13.98 -19.69
CA SER A 174 -3.96 14.23 -19.30
C SER A 174 -4.34 15.70 -19.18
N GLY A 175 -4.62 16.31 -20.33
CA GLY A 175 -5.46 17.50 -20.47
C GLY A 175 -6.95 17.17 -20.66
N ILE A 176 -7.33 15.89 -20.73
CA ILE A 176 -8.73 15.43 -20.86
C ILE A 176 -8.89 14.07 -20.16
N ALA A 177 -8.85 14.07 -18.83
CA ALA A 177 -9.51 13.10 -17.93
C ALA A 177 -9.03 13.36 -16.50
N GLY A 178 -9.74 14.26 -15.79
CA GLY A 178 -9.73 14.20 -14.34
C GLY A 178 -10.29 12.84 -13.88
N SER A 179 -9.73 12.29 -12.80
CA SER A 179 -10.24 11.10 -12.10
C SER A 179 -9.86 9.71 -12.66
N ALA A 180 -8.56 9.39 -12.79
CA ALA A 180 -8.10 8.00 -12.92
C ALA A 180 -7.04 7.58 -11.87
N GLY A 181 -6.28 8.53 -11.30
CA GLY A 181 -5.21 8.24 -10.34
C GLY A 181 -5.66 7.80 -8.94
N GLY A 182 -6.96 7.86 -8.64
CA GLY A 182 -7.55 7.52 -7.34
C GLY A 182 -8.41 6.25 -7.33
N CYS A 183 -8.82 5.73 -8.50
CA CYS A 183 -9.73 4.59 -8.61
C CYS A 183 -9.09 3.30 -8.05
N TRP A 184 -7.90 2.95 -8.56
CA TRP A 184 -7.18 1.74 -8.14
C TRP A 184 -6.74 1.75 -6.66
N VAL A 185 -6.44 2.92 -6.09
CA VAL A 185 -6.08 3.04 -4.66
C VAL A 185 -7.32 2.88 -3.79
N SER A 186 -8.44 3.48 -4.19
CA SER A 186 -9.70 3.44 -3.43
C SER A 186 -10.30 2.03 -3.40
N ASP A 187 -10.15 1.29 -4.49
CA ASP A 187 -10.70 -0.07 -4.64
C ASP A 187 -9.73 -1.17 -4.18
N ALA A 188 -8.60 -0.79 -3.56
CA ALA A 188 -7.58 -1.75 -3.15
C ALA A 188 -8.00 -2.65 -1.98
N PHE A 189 -8.91 -2.18 -1.12
CA PHE A 189 -9.34 -2.91 0.07
C PHE A 189 -10.87 -2.95 0.18
N GLU A 190 -11.36 -3.92 0.96
CA GLU A 190 -12.77 -4.01 1.35
C GLU A 190 -13.08 -3.16 2.60
N GLU A 191 -14.37 -2.99 2.91
CA GLU A 191 -14.78 -2.32 4.13
C GLU A 191 -14.31 -3.08 5.39
N PRO A 192 -13.94 -2.37 6.48
CA PRO A 192 -14.01 -0.91 6.69
C PRO A 192 -12.77 -0.13 6.16
N TYR A 193 -11.80 -0.83 5.57
CA TYR A 193 -10.52 -0.26 5.15
C TYR A 193 -10.63 0.60 3.89
N ARG A 194 -11.57 0.29 2.99
CA ARG A 194 -11.94 1.15 1.86
C ARG A 194 -12.30 2.56 2.32
N THR A 195 -13.15 2.67 3.33
CA THR A 195 -13.51 3.97 3.93
C THR A 195 -12.28 4.69 4.49
N ALA A 196 -11.37 3.96 5.16
CA ALA A 196 -10.12 4.52 5.69
C ALA A 196 -9.25 5.12 4.59
N VAL A 197 -9.11 4.40 3.46
CA VAL A 197 -8.39 4.90 2.28
C VAL A 197 -9.04 6.18 1.76
N GLY A 198 -10.37 6.20 1.61
CA GLY A 198 -11.10 7.39 1.15
C GLY A 198 -10.91 8.60 2.06
N MET A 199 -10.75 8.40 3.37
CA MET A 199 -10.43 9.48 4.32
C MET A 199 -8.96 9.94 4.23
N LEU A 200 -8.02 9.01 4.00
CA LEU A 200 -6.59 9.32 3.84
C LEU A 200 -6.31 10.06 2.53
N LEU A 201 -6.96 9.68 1.43
CA LEU A 201 -6.78 10.32 0.12
C LEU A 201 -7.17 11.81 0.10
N LYS A 202 -8.04 12.24 1.03
CA LYS A 202 -8.41 13.67 1.21
C LYS A 202 -7.32 14.48 1.95
N ARG A 203 -6.29 13.82 2.49
CA ARG A 203 -5.18 14.46 3.20
C ARG A 203 -4.06 14.86 2.23
N ARG A 204 -3.09 15.63 2.74
CA ARG A 204 -1.87 15.98 1.99
C ARG A 204 -1.12 14.72 1.57
N THR A 205 -0.60 14.75 0.34
CA THR A 205 0.23 13.69 -0.24
C THR A 205 1.71 14.08 -0.17
N TYR A 206 2.56 13.08 0.09
CA TYR A 206 4.02 13.22 0.06
C TYR A 206 4.58 12.23 -0.97
N SER A 207 5.41 12.71 -1.89
CA SER A 207 6.02 11.88 -2.94
C SER A 207 7.43 11.46 -2.55
N LEU A 208 7.76 10.20 -2.79
CA LEU A 208 9.09 9.61 -2.57
C LEU A 208 9.47 8.75 -3.77
N GLU A 209 10.76 8.61 -4.03
CA GLU A 209 11.29 7.71 -5.05
C GLU A 209 12.16 6.64 -4.41
N MET A 210 12.08 5.43 -4.95
CA MET A 210 12.88 4.29 -4.54
C MET A 210 13.56 3.71 -5.78
N ASN A 211 14.88 3.59 -5.74
CA ASN A 211 15.64 2.94 -6.81
C ASN A 211 15.34 1.44 -6.88
N SER A 212 15.60 0.83 -8.04
CA SER A 212 15.43 -0.61 -8.24
C SER A 212 16.26 -1.43 -7.24
N PHE A 213 15.72 -2.57 -6.78
CA PHE A 213 16.34 -3.44 -5.79
C PHE A 213 15.89 -4.91 -5.92
#